data_AF-A0A316ECS0-F1
#
_entry.id   AF-A0A316ECS0-F1
#
_cell.length_a   1.000
_cell.length_b   1.000
_cell.length_c   1.000
_cell.angle_alpha   90.00
_cell.angle_beta   90.00
_cell.angle_gamma   90.00
#
_symmetry.space_group_name_H-M   'P 1'
#
loop_
_entity.id
_entity.type
_entity.pdbx_description
1 polymer ?
#
loop_
_entity_poly.entity_id
_entity_poly.type
_entity_poly.pdbx_seq_one_letter_code
_entity_poly.pdbx_strand_id
1 'polypeptide(L)'
;MPNRIFAIVNALMALSYSIIGVMLVLYPESAFAQMMLPSYKWAYALGAVLIVYGLFRAWRVYQKNRDEDEEDDEEYSYYDGSNGSK
;
A
#
# COMPACT_ATOMS: atom_id res chain seq x y z
N MET A 1 19.96 -2.81 5.06
CA MET A 1 19.02 -3.50 5.98
C MET A 1 17.87 -2.65 6.59
N PRO A 2 17.68 -1.33 6.37
CA PRO A 2 16.48 -0.62 6.84
C PRO A 2 15.23 -0.79 5.95
N ASN A 3 15.37 -1.32 4.72
CA ASN A 3 14.29 -1.31 3.72
C ASN A 3 13.10 -2.23 4.06
N ARG A 4 13.34 -3.38 4.70
CA ARG A 4 12.29 -4.37 4.99
C ARG A 4 11.28 -3.90 6.04
N ILE A 5 11.74 -3.22 7.10
CA ILE A 5 10.85 -2.69 8.14
C ILE A 5 9.97 -1.58 7.56
N PHE A 6 10.55 -0.70 6.74
CA PHE A 6 9.80 0.35 6.04
C PHE A 6 8.75 -0.22 5.08
N ALA A 7 9.06 -1.29 4.35
CA ALA A 7 8.11 -1.97 3.48
C ALA A 7 6.95 -2.58 4.28
N ILE A 8 7.25 -3.27 5.39
CA ILE A 8 6.24 -3.88 6.26
C ILE A 8 5.31 -2.82 6.87
N VAL A 9 5.86 -1.72 7.38
CA VAL A 9 5.07 -0.61 7.93
C VAL A 9 4.20 0.03 6.85
N ASN A 10 4.72 0.21 5.63
CA ASN A 10 3.93 0.73 4.52
C ASN A 10 2.79 -0.20 4.11
N ALA A 11 3.03 -1.51 4.07
CA ALA A 11 2.00 -2.51 3.79
C ALA A 11 0.93 -2.53 4.88
N LEU A 12 1.32 -2.54 6.16
CA LEU A 12 0.41 -2.45 7.31
C LEU A 12 -0.44 -1.18 7.27
N MET A 13 0.15 -0.04 6.92
CA MET A 13 -0.58 1.21 6.77
C MET A 13 -1.56 1.17 5.60
N ALA A 14 -1.16 0.66 4.42
CA ALA A 14 -2.08 0.52 3.29
C ALA A 14 -3.27 -0.39 3.64
N LEU A 15 -3.00 -1.46 4.37
CA LEU A 15 -4.00 -2.42 4.82
C LEU A 15 -4.95 -1.80 5.86
N SER A 16 -4.44 -0.99 6.80
CA SER A 16 -5.27 -0.29 7.78
C SER A 16 -6.19 0.75 7.13
N TYR A 17 -5.70 1.55 6.17
CA TYR A 17 -6.56 2.49 5.43
C TYR A 17 -7.68 1.77 4.66
N SER A 18 -7.36 0.62 4.06
CA SER A 18 -8.32 -0.17 3.30
C SER A 18 -9.39 -0.77 4.22
N ILE A 19 -9.00 -1.35 5.36
CA ILE A 19 -9.93 -1.91 6.35
C ILE A 19 -10.84 -0.83 6.93
N ILE A 20 -10.28 0.32 7.33
CA ILE A 20 -11.05 1.43 7.90
C ILE A 20 -12.03 1.97 6.86
N GLY A 21 -11.60 2.12 5.60
CA GLY A 21 -12.46 2.54 4.51
C GLY A 21 -13.62 1.58 4.26
N VAL A 22 -13.35 0.27 4.23
CA VAL A 22 -14.38 -0.77 4.07
C VAL A 22 -15.34 -0.77 5.26
N MET A 23 -14.85 -0.64 6.49
CA MET A 23 -15.67 -0.54 7.70
C MET A 23 -16.61 0.67 7.66
N LEU A 24 -16.12 1.83 7.22
CA LEU A 24 -16.92 3.04 7.06
C LEU A 24 -18.04 2.89 6.02
N VAL A 25 -17.80 2.13 4.94
CA VAL A 25 -18.80 1.87 3.89
C VAL A 25 -19.81 0.79 4.30
N LEU A 26 -19.36 -0.28 4.96
CA LEU A 26 -20.24 -1.38 5.38
C LEU A 26 -21.07 -1.04 6.62
N TYR A 27 -20.51 -0.27 7.55
CA TYR A 27 -21.15 0.10 8.82
C TYR A 27 -21.13 1.62 9.02
N PRO A 28 -21.78 2.40 8.14
CA PRO A 28 -21.80 3.86 8.21
C PRO A 28 -22.53 4.40 9.45
N GLU A 29 -23.38 3.57 10.07
CA GLU A 29 -24.10 3.90 11.31
C GLU A 29 -23.41 3.41 12.57
N SER A 30 -22.19 2.87 12.47
CA SER A 30 -21.42 2.48 13.65
C SER A 30 -21.12 3.70 14.54
N ALA A 31 -21.05 3.47 15.86
CA ALA A 31 -20.73 4.53 16.83
C ALA A 31 -19.41 5.24 16.50
N PHE A 32 -18.44 4.52 15.93
CA PHE A 32 -17.18 5.10 15.46
C PHE A 32 -17.38 6.05 14.27
N ALA A 33 -18.15 5.65 13.26
CA ALA A 33 -18.43 6.46 12.08
C ALA A 33 -19.24 7.72 12.44
N GLN A 34 -20.24 7.60 13.31
CA GLN A 34 -21.06 8.73 13.76
C GLN A 34 -20.34 9.66 14.75
N MET A 35 -19.38 9.14 15.52
CA MET A 35 -18.54 9.96 16.40
C MET A 35 -17.54 10.80 15.60
N MET A 36 -16.97 10.23 14.54
CA MET A 36 -15.96 10.89 13.70
C MET A 36 -16.59 11.79 12.63
N LEU A 37 -17.81 11.49 12.18
CA LEU A 37 -18.43 12.17 11.05
C LEU A 37 -19.89 12.56 11.32
N PRO A 38 -20.28 13.79 10.94
CA PRO A 38 -21.60 14.34 11.28
C PRO A 38 -22.77 13.72 10.50
N SER A 39 -22.52 12.91 9.46
CA SER A 39 -23.59 12.22 8.71
C SER A 39 -23.08 10.95 8.02
N TYR A 40 -23.97 9.99 7.84
CA TYR A 40 -23.73 8.75 7.08
C TYR A 40 -23.22 9.02 5.65
N LYS A 41 -23.63 10.12 5.01
CA LYS A 41 -23.14 10.51 3.68
C LYS A 41 -21.64 10.80 3.68
N TRP A 42 -21.15 11.41 4.77
CA TRP A 42 -19.73 11.67 4.95
C TRP A 42 -18.97 10.38 5.21
N ALA A 43 -19.54 9.42 5.94
CA ALA A 43 -18.93 8.11 6.16
C ALA A 43 -18.71 7.37 4.83
N TYR A 44 -19.68 7.40 3.92
CA TYR A 44 -19.52 6.84 2.57
C TYR A 44 -18.45 7.56 1.74
N ALA A 45 -18.45 8.90 1.74
CA ALA A 45 -17.47 9.68 1.00
C ALA A 45 -16.04 9.42 1.49
N LEU A 46 -15.82 9.46 2.81
CA LEU A 46 -14.52 9.17 3.42
C LEU A 46 -14.12 7.71 3.25
N GLY A 47 -15.06 6.78 3.42
CA GLY A 47 -14.83 5.36 3.20
C GLY A 47 -14.38 5.07 1.77
N ALA A 48 -15.06 5.64 0.77
CA ALA A 48 -14.68 5.52 -0.63
C ALA A 48 -13.29 6.12 -0.91
N VAL A 49 -13.00 7.31 -0.38
CA VAL A 49 -11.69 7.95 -0.52
C VAL A 49 -10.59 7.09 0.12
N LEU A 50 -10.84 6.52 1.30
CA LEU A 50 -9.89 5.65 2.00
C LEU A 50 -9.62 4.36 1.24
N ILE A 51 -10.64 3.74 0.65
CA ILE A 51 -10.49 2.55 -0.20
C ILE A 51 -9.65 2.88 -1.44
N VAL A 52 -9.99 3.96 -2.16
CA VAL A 52 -9.24 4.39 -3.36
C VAL A 52 -7.80 4.73 -3.01
N TYR A 53 -7.57 5.44 -1.91
CA TYR A 53 -6.23 5.77 -1.44
C TYR A 53 -5.44 4.53 -1.00
N GLY A 54 -6.10 3.57 -0.33
CA GLY A 54 -5.52 2.29 0.03
C GLY A 54 -5.05 1.51 -1.20
N LEU A 55 -5.88 1.44 -2.24
CA LEU A 55 -5.54 0.82 -3.52
C LEU A 55 -4.40 1.55 -4.24
N PHE A 56 -4.44 2.88 -4.31
CA PHE A 56 -3.36 3.69 -4.90
C PHE A 56 -2.03 3.46 -4.18
N ARG A 57 -2.06 3.38 -2.85
CA ARG A 57 -0.85 3.13 -2.05
C ARG A 57 -0.32 1.71 -2.25
N ALA A 58 -1.21 0.71 -2.29
CA ALA A 58 -0.83 -0.67 -2.60
C ALA A 58 -0.20 -0.77 -3.99
N TRP A 59 -0.77 -0.09 -4.99
CA TRP A 59 -0.22 -0.01 -6.33
C TRP A 59 1.17 0.66 -6.37
N ARG A 60 1.37 1.75 -5.64
CA ARG A 60 2.70 2.40 -5.54
C ARG A 60 3.74 1.48 -4.90
N VAL A 61 3.38 0.74 -3.85
CA VAL A 61 4.29 -0.23 -3.21
C VAL A 61 4.61 -1.37 -4.18
N TYR A 62 3.61 -1.85 -4.93
CA TYR A 62 3.82 -2.88 -5.94
C TYR A 62 4.76 -2.43 -7.06
N GLN A 63 4.58 -1.23 -7.61
CA GLN A 63 5.51 -0.65 -8.59
C GLN A 63 6.93 -0.58 -8.04
N LYS A 64 7.08 -0.01 -6.83
CA LYS A 64 8.40 0.13 -6.22
C LYS A 64 9.13 -1.21 -6.06
N ASN A 65 8.43 -2.26 -5.62
CA ASN A 65 9.05 -3.57 -5.46
C ASN A 65 9.40 -4.19 -6.83
N ARG A 66 8.57 -3.97 -7.85
CA ARG A 66 8.82 -4.47 -9.21
C ARG A 66 10.05 -3.81 -9.84
N ASP A 67 10.23 -2.53 -9.61
CA ASP A 67 11.39 -1.79 -10.11
C ASP A 67 12.67 -2.17 -9.33
N GLU A 68 12.59 -2.44 -8.02
CA GLU A 68 13.70 -2.99 -7.23
C GLU A 68 14.11 -4.40 -7.70
N ASP A 69 13.15 -5.27 -8.05
CA ASP A 69 13.43 -6.61 -8.58
C ASP A 69 14.05 -6.55 -10.00
N GLU A 70 13.59 -5.63 -10.86
CA GLU A 70 14.16 -5.41 -12.22
C GLU A 70 15.61 -4.86 -12.16
N GLU A 71 15.94 -3.96 -11.22
CA GLU A 71 17.31 -3.44 -11.03
C GLU A 71 18.28 -4.51 -10.47
N ASP A 72 17.85 -5.32 -9.51
CA ASP A 72 18.68 -6.40 -8.96
C ASP A 72 19.00 -7.46 -10.05
N ASP A 73 18.02 -7.84 -10.87
CA ASP A 73 18.22 -8.83 -11.95
C ASP A 73 19.17 -8.33 -13.06
N GLU A 74 19.15 -7.04 -13.40
CA GLU A 74 20.09 -6.45 -14.36
C GLU A 74 21.53 -6.36 -13.80
N GLU A 75 21.70 -6.02 -12.51
CA GLU A 75 23.01 -5.95 -11.87
C GLU A 75 23.67 -7.34 -11.77
N TYR A 76 22.90 -8.39 -11.45
CA TYR A 76 23.42 -9.77 -11.41
C TYR A 76 23.87 -10.29 -12.79
N SER A 77 23.12 -9.99 -13.84
CA SER A 77 23.45 -10.33 -15.24
C SER A 77 24.78 -9.69 -15.70
N TYR A 78 25.04 -8.45 -15.29
CA TYR A 78 26.24 -7.71 -15.67
C TYR A 78 27.53 -8.28 -15.04
N TYR A 79 27.45 -8.80 -13.82
CA TYR A 79 28.61 -9.38 -13.13
C TYR A 79 28.95 -10.82 -13.57
N ASP A 80 27.97 -11.63 -13.96
CA ASP A 80 28.21 -13.01 -14.44
C ASP A 80 28.90 -13.03 -15.82
N GLY A 81 28.65 -12.02 -16.66
CA GLY A 81 29.32 -11.85 -17.95
C GLY A 81 30.80 -11.43 -17.89
N SER A 82 31.30 -10.96 -16.73
CA SER A 82 32.63 -10.37 -16.60
C SER A 82 33.73 -11.35 -16.14
N ASN A 83 33.39 -12.56 -15.70
CA ASN A 83 34.37 -13.49 -15.11
C ASN A 83 34.74 -14.70 -15.99
N GLY A 84 34.31 -14.72 -17.25
CA GLY A 84 34.56 -15.82 -18.19
C GLY A 84 35.67 -15.61 -19.22
N SER A 85 36.59 -14.64 -19.03
CA SER A 85 37.69 -14.40 -19.99
C SER A 85 39.02 -14.16 -19.30
N LYS A 86 39.63 -15.24 -18.81
CA LYS A 86 41.09 -15.43 -18.83
C LYS A 86 41.43 -16.90 -19.03
#